data_AF-T1CYZ9-F1
#
_entry.id   AF-T1CYZ9-F1
#
_cell.length_a   1.000
_cell.length_b   1.000
_cell.length_c   1.000
_cell.angle_alpha   90.00
_cell.angle_beta   90.00
_cell.angle_gamma   90.00
#
_symmetry.space_group_name_H-M   'P 1'
#
loop_
_entity.id
_entity.type
_entity.pdbx_description
1 polymer ?
#
loop_
_entity_poly.entity_id
_entity_poly.type
_entity_poly.pdbx_seq_one_letter_code
_entity_poly.pdbx_strand_id
1 'polypeptide(L)'
;MVAALLERAIGAQLTCVFVDTGLLRQGEGDQVMATMAEHMGAHVIRIDAAPRFFSALAGIVDPEVKRKVIGRLFVEVFEEEATSCRTCAGWRRARFIPT
;
A
#
# COMPACT_ATOMS: atom_id res chain seq x y z
N MET A 1 -0.91 1.21 -15.54
CA MET A 1 -1.76 2.40 -15.76
C MET A 1 -3.18 2.10 -15.28
N VAL A 2 -3.42 2.17 -13.96
CA VAL A 2 -4.76 2.08 -13.36
C VAL A 2 -4.98 3.28 -12.45
N ALA A 3 -4.00 3.60 -11.62
CA ALA A 3 -4.06 4.74 -10.70
C ALA A 3 -4.26 6.09 -11.45
N ALA A 4 -3.54 6.34 -12.54
CA ALA A 4 -3.76 7.52 -13.38
C ALA A 4 -5.14 7.57 -14.09
N LEU A 5 -5.76 6.41 -14.36
CA LEU A 5 -7.12 6.37 -14.92
C LEU A 5 -8.16 6.66 -13.83
N LEU A 6 -7.95 6.12 -12.63
CA LEU A 6 -8.79 6.38 -11.47
C LEU A 6 -8.72 7.86 -11.06
N GLU A 7 -7.53 8.46 -11.06
CA GLU A 7 -7.39 9.89 -10.76
C GLU A 7 -8.24 10.75 -11.71
N ARG A 8 -8.23 10.43 -13.01
CA ARG A 8 -9.07 11.12 -14.00
C ARG A 8 -10.57 10.88 -13.80
N ALA A 9 -10.95 9.77 -13.19
CA ALA A 9 -12.35 9.38 -13.01
C ALA A 9 -12.96 9.85 -11.68
N ILE A 10 -12.19 9.79 -10.58
CA ILE A 10 -12.67 10.05 -9.21
C ILE A 10 -11.85 11.14 -8.47
N GLY A 11 -10.74 11.61 -9.04
CA GLY A 11 -9.93 12.73 -8.54
C GLY A 11 -9.65 12.66 -7.04
N ALA A 12 -10.05 13.68 -6.31
CA ALA A 12 -9.81 13.86 -4.87
C ALA A 12 -10.36 12.75 -3.94
N GLN A 13 -11.13 11.79 -4.46
CA GLN A 13 -11.55 10.60 -3.70
C GLN A 13 -10.52 9.46 -3.76
N LEU A 14 -9.54 9.53 -4.67
CA LEU A 14 -8.46 8.56 -4.76
C LEU A 14 -7.43 8.84 -3.66
N THR A 15 -7.11 7.80 -2.90
CA THR A 15 -5.95 7.79 -2.01
C THR A 15 -5.06 6.64 -2.44
N CYS A 16 -3.84 6.97 -2.86
CA CYS A 16 -2.85 5.98 -3.24
C CYS A 16 -2.01 5.60 -2.03
N VAL A 17 -2.00 4.32 -1.72
CA VAL A 17 -1.22 3.77 -0.61
C VAL A 17 -0.03 3.01 -1.19
N PHE A 18 1.17 3.42 -0.81
CA PHE A 18 2.42 2.79 -1.22
C PHE A 18 3.12 2.18 0.00
N VAL A 19 3.20 0.85 0.03
CA VAL A 19 3.85 0.11 1.11
C VAL A 19 5.29 -0.21 0.72
N ASP A 20 6.24 0.45 1.37
CA ASP A 20 7.65 0.18 1.24
C ASP A 20 8.02 -1.04 2.10
N THR A 21 8.27 -2.16 1.43
CA THR A 21 8.61 -3.43 2.08
C THR A 21 10.09 -3.53 2.47
N GLY A 22 10.93 -2.58 2.04
CA GLY A 22 12.39 -2.66 2.16
C GLY A 22 13.05 -3.68 1.22
N LEU A 23 12.27 -4.36 0.38
CA LEU A 23 12.75 -5.36 -0.60
C LEU A 23 12.75 -4.82 -2.04
N LEU A 24 12.48 -3.53 -2.22
CA LEU A 24 12.53 -2.84 -3.50
C LEU A 24 13.98 -2.58 -3.93
N ARG A 25 14.18 -2.32 -5.23
CA ARG A 25 15.49 -1.96 -5.75
C ARG A 25 15.91 -0.58 -5.25
N GLN A 26 17.22 -0.33 -5.26
CA GLN A 26 17.78 0.95 -4.88
C GLN A 26 17.16 2.08 -5.72
N GLY A 27 16.60 3.09 -5.04
CA GLY A 27 15.95 4.25 -5.67
C GLY A 27 14.57 3.99 -6.29
N GLU A 28 14.07 2.75 -6.26
CA GLU A 28 12.77 2.40 -6.86
C GLU A 28 11.61 3.04 -6.10
N GLY A 29 11.64 3.02 -4.77
CA GLY A 29 10.62 3.66 -3.94
C GLY A 29 10.49 5.16 -4.24
N ASP A 30 11.62 5.86 -4.39
CA ASP A 30 11.63 7.30 -4.66
C ASP A 30 11.18 7.60 -6.09
N GLN A 31 11.56 6.76 -7.06
CA GLN A 31 11.09 6.88 -8.44
C GLN A 31 9.58 6.65 -8.56
N VAL A 32 9.04 5.68 -7.82
CA VAL A 32 7.60 5.42 -7.76
C VAL A 32 6.88 6.61 -7.12
N MET A 33 7.39 7.13 -6.01
CA MET A 33 6.81 8.30 -5.36
C MET A 33 6.83 9.53 -6.26
N ALA A 34 7.93 9.78 -6.99
CA ALA A 34 8.03 10.88 -7.94
C ALA A 34 7.00 10.74 -9.08
N THR A 35 6.89 9.55 -9.66
CA THR A 35 5.93 9.26 -10.74
C THR A 35 4.48 9.42 -10.25
N MET A 36 4.20 8.98 -9.03
CA MET A 36 2.85 9.09 -8.46
C MET A 36 2.51 10.54 -8.07
N ALA A 37 3.47 11.31 -7.56
CA ALA A 37 3.31 12.73 -7.26
C ALA A 37 3.09 13.57 -8.52
N GLU A 38 3.82 13.30 -9.61
CA GLU A 38 3.69 14.02 -10.89
C GLU A 38 2.32 13.81 -11.55
N HIS A 39 1.73 12.62 -11.42
CA HIS A 39 0.51 12.26 -12.15
C HIS A 39 -0.78 12.27 -11.33
N MET A 40 -0.72 12.14 -9.99
CA MET A 40 -1.91 11.87 -9.16
C MET A 40 -2.10 12.85 -8.00
N GLY A 41 -1.35 13.93 -7.97
CA GLY A 41 -1.50 14.97 -6.95
C GLY A 41 -1.17 14.48 -5.52
N ALA A 42 -1.60 15.28 -4.54
CA ALA A 42 -1.11 15.27 -3.16
C ALA A 42 -1.59 14.11 -2.25
N HIS A 43 -2.20 13.05 -2.79
CA HIS A 43 -2.83 11.98 -1.98
C HIS A 43 -2.10 10.63 -2.08
N VAL A 44 -0.77 10.67 -2.06
CA VAL A 44 0.06 9.46 -1.95
C VAL A 44 0.58 9.32 -0.53
N ILE A 45 0.24 8.21 0.11
CA ILE A 45 0.71 7.85 1.45
C ILE A 45 1.81 6.79 1.30
N ARG A 46 3.03 7.13 1.71
CA ARG A 46 4.14 6.18 1.82
C ARG A 46 4.17 5.60 3.22
N ILE A 47 4.12 4.28 3.32
CA ILE A 47 4.23 3.53 4.57
C ILE A 47 5.56 2.82 4.57
N ASP A 48 6.40 3.10 5.57
CA ASP A 48 7.61 2.32 5.82
C ASP A 48 7.27 1.07 6.63
N ALA A 49 7.25 -0.09 5.96
CA ALA A 49 7.03 -1.38 6.58
C ALA A 49 8.30 -2.24 6.62
N ALA A 50 9.44 -1.71 6.16
CA ALA A 50 10.69 -2.46 6.05
C ALA A 50 11.09 -3.19 7.35
N PRO A 51 11.01 -2.57 8.54
CA PRO A 51 11.34 -3.26 9.80
C PRO A 51 10.47 -4.49 10.07
N ARG A 52 9.18 -4.42 9.71
CA ARG A 52 8.22 -5.52 9.91
C ARG A 52 8.53 -6.68 8.97
N PHE A 53 8.79 -6.40 7.70
CA PHE A 53 9.16 -7.41 6.72
C PHE A 53 10.49 -8.09 7.07
N PHE A 54 11.51 -7.33 7.45
CA PHE A 54 12.79 -7.91 7.88
C PHE A 54 12.66 -8.77 9.14
N SER A 55 11.91 -8.30 10.13
CA SER A 55 11.68 -9.06 11.37
C SER A 55 10.95 -10.38 11.10
N ALA A 56 9.94 -10.36 10.25
CA ALA A 56 9.14 -11.54 9.95
C ALA A 56 9.84 -12.53 9.01
N LEU A 57 10.80 -12.07 8.22
CA LEU A 57 11.63 -12.92 7.35
C LEU A 57 12.86 -13.49 8.05
N ALA A 58 13.16 -13.04 9.28
CA ALA A 58 14.30 -13.50 10.05
C ALA A 58 14.23 -15.03 10.27
N GLY A 59 15.27 -15.74 9.83
CA GLY A 59 15.37 -17.20 9.98
C GLY A 59 14.54 -18.03 9.00
N ILE A 60 13.78 -17.40 8.08
CA ILE A 60 13.03 -18.14 7.05
C ILE A 60 13.93 -18.41 5.84
N VAL A 61 14.20 -19.69 5.59
CA VAL A 61 15.03 -20.15 4.46
C VAL A 61 14.16 -20.68 3.31
N ASP A 62 13.02 -21.29 3.63
CA ASP A 62 12.14 -21.88 2.62
C ASP A 62 11.48 -20.80 1.72
N PRO A 63 11.63 -20.90 0.39
CA PRO A 63 11.15 -19.87 -0.53
C PRO A 63 9.61 -19.75 -0.57
N GLU A 64 8.89 -20.85 -0.40
CA GLU A 64 7.43 -20.86 -0.40
C GLU A 64 6.87 -20.24 0.88
N VAL A 65 7.48 -20.53 2.03
CA VAL A 65 7.16 -19.89 3.31
C VAL A 65 7.47 -18.39 3.23
N LYS A 66 8.62 -17.98 2.67
CA LYS A 66 8.93 -16.54 2.47
C LYS A 66 7.85 -15.84 1.66
N ARG A 67 7.42 -16.41 0.54
CA ARG A 67 6.35 -15.85 -0.32
C ARG A 67 5.03 -15.68 0.44
N LYS A 68 4.62 -16.71 1.20
CA LYS A 68 3.39 -16.66 2.01
C LYS A 68 3.46 -15.59 3.10
N VAL A 69 4.60 -15.46 3.77
CA VAL A 69 4.81 -14.46 4.82
C VAL A 69 4.78 -13.04 4.25
N ILE A 70 5.49 -12.79 3.15
CA ILE A 70 5.49 -11.47 2.47
C ILE A 70 4.08 -11.09 2.03
N GLY A 71 3.37 -12.00 1.37
CA GLY A 71 2.00 -11.72 0.89
C GLY A 71 1.03 -11.43 2.03
N ARG A 72 1.10 -12.20 3.12
CA ARG A 72 0.27 -11.99 4.31
C ARG A 72 0.55 -10.63 4.96
N LEU A 73 1.82 -10.31 5.21
CA LEU A 73 2.21 -9.03 5.83
C LEU A 73 1.80 -7.83 4.98
N PHE A 74 1.89 -7.95 3.66
CA PHE A 74 1.46 -6.89 2.77
C PHE A 74 -0.03 -6.57 2.94
N VAL A 75 -0.89 -7.59 3.00
CA VAL A 75 -2.33 -7.42 3.23
C VAL A 75 -2.60 -6.84 4.62
N GLU A 76 -1.94 -7.36 5.66
CA GLU A 76 -2.09 -6.87 7.04
C GLU A 76 -1.74 -5.38 7.15
N VAL A 77 -0.57 -4.96 6.63
CA VAL A 77 -0.14 -3.56 6.63
C VAL A 77 -1.10 -2.69 5.81
N PHE A 78 -1.55 -3.17 4.65
CA PHE A 78 -2.47 -2.42 3.81
C PHE A 78 -3.85 -2.23 4.48
N GLU A 79 -4.39 -3.27 5.13
CA GLU A 79 -5.67 -3.19 5.84
C GLU A 79 -5.61 -2.28 7.07
N GLU A 80 -4.51 -2.33 7.84
CA GLU A 80 -4.27 -1.42 8.97
C GLU A 80 -4.33 0.04 8.50
N GLU A 81 -3.66 0.35 7.40
CA GLU A 81 -3.55 1.71 6.87
C GLU A 81 -4.85 2.17 6.20
N ALA A 82 -5.54 1.29 5.49
CA ALA A 82 -6.88 1.55 4.95
C ALA A 82 -7.91 1.82 6.07
N THR A 83 -7.74 1.19 7.24
CA THR A 83 -8.61 1.39 8.42
C THR A 83 -8.26 2.67 9.19
N SER A 84 -6.96 2.99 9.26
CA SER A 84 -6.40 4.17 9.93
C SER A 84 -6.67 5.48 9.18
N CYS A 85 -6.69 5.43 7.84
CA CYS A 85 -6.83 6.60 7.00
C CYS A 85 -8.18 7.31 7.20
N ARG A 86 -8.15 8.51 7.80
CA ARG A 86 -9.32 9.34 8.14
C ARG A 86 -10.10 9.83 6.89
N THR A 87 -9.43 9.99 5.76
CA THR A 87 -10.02 10.34 4.46
C THR A 87 -10.81 9.17 3.83
N CYS A 88 -10.52 7.92 4.23
CA CYS A 88 -11.32 6.73 3.92
C CYS A 88 -12.55 6.57 4.85
N ALA A 89 -13.17 7.68 5.30
CA ALA A 89 -14.45 7.61 6.05
C ALA A 89 -15.60 6.96 5.24
N GLY A 90 -15.42 6.74 3.93
CA GLY A 90 -16.30 5.92 3.08
C GLY A 90 -16.13 4.40 3.26
N TRP A 91 -14.97 3.91 3.73
CA TRP A 91 -14.73 2.48 3.90
C TRP A 91 -15.47 1.89 5.11
N ARG A 92 -15.72 2.71 6.15
CA ARG A 92 -16.65 2.38 7.24
C ARG A 92 -18.11 2.22 6.76
N ARG A 93 -18.49 2.86 5.65
CA ARG A 93 -19.84 2.76 5.04
C ARG A 93 -20.00 1.57 4.10
N ALA A 94 -18.91 1.05 3.52
CA ALA A 94 -18.97 -0.09 2.59
C ALA A 94 -19.08 -1.47 3.26
N ARG A 95 -18.88 -1.57 4.59
CA ARG A 95 -19.05 -2.81 5.36
C ARG A 95 -20.51 -3.06 5.81
N PHE A 96 -21.46 -2.23 5.39
CA PHE A 96 -22.88 -2.39 5.73
C PHE A 96 -23.78 -2.10 4.51
N ILE A 97 -23.76 -3.01 3.54
CA ILE A 97 -24.91 -3.19 2.64
C ILE A 97 -25.48 -4.58 2.97
N PRO A 98 -26.46 -4.68 3.88
CA PRO A 98 -27.27 -5.86 3.99
C PRO A 98 -28.39 -5.75 2.95
N THR A 99 -28.31 -6.54 1.88
CA THR A 99 -29.45 -7.09 1.14
C THR A 99 -28.95 -8.23 0.27
#